data_AF-A0A7X7SAL0-F1
#
_entry.id   AF-A0A7X7SAL0-F1
#
_cell.length_a   1.000
_cell.length_b   1.000
_cell.length_c   1.000
_cell.angle_alpha   90.00
_cell.angle_beta   90.00
_cell.angle_gamma   90.00
#
_symmetry.space_group_name_H-M   'P 1'
#
loop_
_entity.id
_entity.type
_entity.pdbx_description
1 polymer ?
#
loop_
_entity_poly.entity_id
_entity_poly.type
_entity_poly.pdbx_seq_one_letter_code
_entity_poly.pdbx_strand_id
1 'polypeptide(L)'
;MYVVPTPFKLIEGVAHHRTLILPIDMDPGNKFTQVGELHRYETAELVVAYSFNLTTNEITSETVPNPSAGQEHIFRAWRLNGDPTDQVSMANNT
;
A
#
# COMPACT_ATOMS: atom_id res chain seq x y z
N MET A 1 -13.08 2.88 22.31
CA MET A 1 -12.97 3.01 20.84
C MET A 1 -11.95 1.98 20.37
N TYR A 2 -12.40 0.85 19.84
CA TYR A 2 -11.49 -0.13 19.24
C TYR A 2 -11.07 0.41 17.87
N VAL A 3 -9.82 0.82 17.74
CA VAL A 3 -9.24 1.16 16.45
C VAL A 3 -8.70 -0.13 15.88
N VAL A 4 -9.33 -0.65 14.82
CA VAL A 4 -8.70 -1.70 14.00
C VAL A 4 -7.38 -1.09 13.53
N PRO A 5 -6.21 -1.68 13.86
CA PRO A 5 -4.93 -1.12 13.43
C PRO A 5 -4.97 -1.01 11.92
N THR A 6 -4.87 0.20 11.37
CA THR A 6 -5.01 0.47 9.93
C THR A 6 -4.02 -0.43 9.21
N PRO A 7 -4.48 -1.51 8.58
CA PRO A 7 -3.57 -2.60 8.30
C PRO A 7 -2.72 -2.20 7.11
N PHE A 8 -1.46 -2.62 7.16
CA PHE A 8 -0.46 -2.42 6.11
C PHE A 8 0.03 -0.96 5.99
N LYS A 9 1.15 -0.68 6.67
CA LYS A 9 2.16 0.25 6.14
C LYS A 9 2.67 -0.35 4.83
N LEU A 10 2.01 -0.05 3.70
CA LEU A 10 2.30 -0.71 2.41
C LEU A 10 3.68 -0.34 1.85
N ILE A 11 4.16 0.87 2.17
CA ILE A 11 5.36 1.47 1.59
C ILE A 11 6.16 2.27 2.62
N GLU A 12 7.46 2.41 2.38
CA GLU A 12 8.39 3.22 3.18
C GLU A 12 8.81 4.49 2.42
N GLY A 13 9.52 5.41 3.09
CA GLY A 13 10.04 6.64 2.44
C GLY A 13 9.00 7.70 2.07
N VAL A 14 7.73 7.56 2.48
CA VAL A 14 6.66 8.53 2.17
C VAL A 14 6.26 9.43 3.34
N ALA A 15 6.70 9.13 4.57
CA ALA A 15 6.36 9.92 5.75
C ALA A 15 6.93 11.34 5.65
N HIS A 16 6.09 12.36 5.87
CA HIS A 16 6.43 13.79 5.73
C HIS A 16 6.81 14.27 4.31
N HIS A 17 6.66 13.43 3.27
CA HIS A 17 6.95 13.80 1.88
C HIS A 17 5.70 13.77 1.01
N ARG A 18 5.67 14.60 -0.04
CA ARG A 18 4.67 14.52 -1.11
C ARG A 18 5.12 13.46 -2.11
N THR A 19 4.41 12.33 -2.15
CA THR A 19 4.70 11.25 -3.10
C THR A 19 3.56 11.16 -4.11
N LEU A 20 3.88 11.30 -5.39
CA LEU A 20 2.96 10.92 -6.46
C LEU A 20 3.26 9.45 -6.83
N ILE A 21 2.26 8.58 -6.77
CA ILE A 21 2.37 7.17 -7.15
C ILE A 21 1.47 6.94 -8.36
N LEU A 22 2.05 6.41 -9.43
CA LEU A 22 1.36 6.17 -10.70
C LEU A 22 1.61 4.73 -11.19
N PRO A 23 0.67 4.13 -11.95
CA PRO A 23 0.95 2.95 -12.77
C PRO A 23 2.20 3.12 -13.65
N ILE A 24 2.90 2.02 -13.92
CA ILE A 24 4.17 2.00 -14.66
C ILE A 24 4.11 2.68 -16.06
N ASP A 25 2.94 2.68 -16.69
CA ASP A 25 2.65 3.19 -18.04
C ASP A 25 2.25 4.68 -18.07
N MET A 26 2.12 5.35 -16.92
CA MET A 26 1.78 6.77 -16.83
C MET A 26 3.01 7.67 -16.60
N ASP A 27 3.17 8.68 -17.47
CA ASP A 27 4.20 9.73 -17.34
C ASP A 27 3.66 10.96 -16.57
N PRO A 28 4.27 11.36 -15.43
CA PRO A 28 3.91 12.59 -14.72
C PRO A 28 4.50 13.87 -15.35
N GLY A 29 5.37 13.74 -16.36
CA GLY A 29 6.05 14.83 -17.04
C GLY A 29 7.29 15.36 -16.33
N ASN A 30 8.00 16.26 -17.00
CA ASN A 30 9.37 16.71 -16.66
C ASN A 30 9.56 17.44 -15.31
N LYS A 31 8.50 17.68 -14.55
CA LYS A 31 8.55 18.32 -13.22
C LYS A 31 8.80 17.33 -12.09
N PHE A 32 8.91 16.04 -12.39
CA PHE A 32 9.02 14.97 -11.42
C PHE A 32 10.30 14.14 -11.60
N THR A 33 10.79 13.62 -10.48
CA THR A 33 11.93 12.70 -10.41
C THR A 33 11.46 11.39 -9.78
N GLN A 34 11.76 10.25 -10.41
CA GLN A 34 11.43 8.92 -9.87
C GLN A 34 12.30 8.64 -8.63
N VAL A 35 11.67 8.15 -7.56
CA VAL A 35 12.32 7.78 -6.29
C VAL A 35 12.00 6.36 -5.83
N GLY A 36 11.26 5.59 -6.63
CA GLY A 36 10.98 4.19 -6.34
C GLY A 36 10.22 3.50 -7.48
N GLU A 37 10.32 2.17 -7.51
CA GLU A 37 9.44 1.29 -8.26
C GLU A 37 8.87 0.27 -7.26
N LEU A 38 7.56 0.03 -7.35
CA LEU A 38 6.76 -0.64 -6.32
C LEU A 38 6.03 -1.81 -6.96
N HIS A 39 6.45 -3.02 -6.60
CA HIS A 39 5.82 -4.26 -7.04
C HIS A 39 4.87 -4.74 -5.95
N ARG A 40 3.55 -4.67 -6.21
CA ARG A 40 2.51 -5.18 -5.32
C ARG A 40 1.89 -6.44 -5.91
N TYR A 41 1.92 -7.53 -5.16
CA TYR A 41 1.19 -8.74 -5.51
C TYR A 41 -0.15 -8.79 -4.76
N GLU A 42 -1.19 -9.23 -5.44
CA GLU A 42 -2.48 -9.52 -4.83
C GLU A 42 -2.37 -10.66 -3.81
N THR A 43 -2.93 -10.44 -2.62
CA THR A 43 -2.92 -11.42 -1.52
C THR A 43 -3.77 -12.65 -1.85
N ALA A 44 -3.53 -13.78 -1.18
CA ALA A 44 -4.28 -15.03 -1.37
C ALA A 44 -5.75 -14.95 -0.93
N GLU A 45 -6.07 -14.05 0.00
CA GLU A 45 -7.39 -13.95 0.63
C GLU A 45 -7.90 -12.49 0.70
N LEU A 46 -9.19 -12.30 0.40
CA LEU A 46 -9.89 -11.02 0.56
C LEU A 46 -10.76 -11.07 1.83
N VAL A 47 -10.66 -10.04 2.67
CA VAL A 47 -11.59 -9.86 3.81
C VAL A 47 -12.94 -9.39 3.26
N VAL A 48 -14.00 -10.13 3.59
CA VAL A 48 -15.38 -9.85 3.13
C VAL A 48 -16.30 -9.34 4.22
N ALA A 49 -16.02 -9.67 5.48
CA ALA A 49 -16.79 -9.21 6.63
C ALA A 49 -15.91 -9.05 7.88
N TYR A 50 -16.41 -8.25 8.83
CA TYR A 50 -15.92 -8.20 10.19
C TYR A 50 -17.06 -8.46 11.16
N SER A 51 -16.82 -9.26 12.20
CA SER A 51 -17.73 -9.45 13.32
C SER A 51 -17.09 -8.92 14.60
N PHE A 52 -17.89 -8.31 15.47
CA PHE A 52 -17.43 -7.79 16.77
C PHE A 52 -18.26 -8.37 17.90
N ASN A 53 -17.60 -9.06 18.82
CA ASN A 53 -18.22 -9.61 20.02
C ASN A 53 -18.10 -8.60 21.17
N LEU A 54 -19.21 -7.94 21.53
CA LEU A 54 -19.27 -6.96 22.62
C LEU A 54 -18.95 -7.58 24.00
N THR A 55 -19.16 -8.88 24.18
CA THR A 55 -18.97 -9.57 25.47
C THR A 55 -17.50 -9.95 25.70
N THR A 56 -16.79 -10.39 24.66
CA THR A 56 -15.35 -10.68 24.73
C THR A 56 -14.47 -9.49 24.33
N ASN A 57 -15.07 -8.46 23.74
CA ASN A 57 -14.39 -7.28 23.18
C ASN A 57 -13.38 -7.64 22.07
N GLU A 58 -13.72 -8.65 21.27
CA GLU A 58 -12.90 -9.18 20.17
C GLU A 58 -13.51 -8.82 18.80
N ILE A 59 -12.63 -8.55 17.83
CA ILE A 59 -13.00 -8.46 16.41
C ILE A 59 -12.44 -9.67 15.66
N THR A 60 -13.24 -10.22 14.75
CA THR A 60 -12.80 -11.27 13.81
C THR A 60 -13.10 -10.84 12.38
N SER A 61 -12.26 -11.27 11.44
CA SER A 61 -12.43 -11.07 10.00
C SER A 61 -12.83 -12.38 9.32
N GLU A 62 -13.78 -12.31 8.40
CA GLU A 62 -14.12 -13.42 7.50
C GLU A 62 -13.42 -13.19 6.15
N THR A 63 -12.81 -14.24 5.60
CA THR A 63 -12.06 -14.18 4.34
C THR A 63 -12.59 -15.15 3.29
N VAL A 64 -12.35 -14.82 2.02
CA VAL A 64 -12.56 -15.71 0.87
C VAL A 64 -11.30 -15.74 -0.01
N PRO A 65 -11.06 -16.80 -0.79
CA PRO A 65 -9.96 -16.83 -1.74
C PRO A 65 -10.03 -15.66 -2.74
N ASN A 66 -8.90 -15.00 -2.98
CA ASN A 66 -8.80 -13.92 -3.96
C ASN A 66 -8.68 -14.49 -5.39
N PRO A 67 -9.63 -14.22 -6.31
CA PRO A 67 -9.55 -14.72 -7.69
C PRO A 67 -8.32 -14.22 -8.46
N SER A 68 -7.75 -13.08 -8.08
CA SER A 68 -6.54 -12.50 -8.65
C SER A 68 -5.28 -12.73 -7.80
N ALA A 69 -5.29 -13.68 -6.86
CA ALA A 69 -4.13 -13.98 -6.01
C ALA A 69 -2.82 -14.13 -6.81
N GLY A 70 -1.77 -13.44 -6.37
CA GLY A 70 -0.46 -13.43 -7.04
C GLY A 70 -0.38 -12.53 -8.28
N GLN A 71 -1.45 -11.87 -8.72
CA GLN A 71 -1.39 -10.87 -9.77
C GLN A 71 -0.48 -9.71 -9.36
N GLU A 72 0.46 -9.36 -10.23
CA GLU A 72 1.40 -8.26 -10.02
C GLU A 72 0.82 -6.93 -10.53
N HIS A 73 1.02 -5.88 -9.74
CA HIS A 73 0.78 -4.49 -10.10
C HIS A 73 2.07 -3.68 -9.86
N ILE A 74 2.58 -3.05 -10.92
CA ILE A 74 3.82 -2.27 -10.85
C ILE A 74 3.48 -0.77 -10.91
N PHE A 75 3.98 -0.03 -9.93
CA PHE A 75 3.82 1.42 -9.81
C PHE A 75 5.18 2.11 -9.71
N ARG A 76 5.24 3.38 -10.09
CA ARG A 76 6.41 4.25 -9.87
C ARG A 76 6.06 5.35 -8.87
N ALA A 77 6.99 5.59 -7.95
CA ALA A 77 6.91 6.65 -6.96
C ALA A 77 7.75 7.84 -7.41
N TRP A 78 7.19 9.05 -7.29
CA TRP A 78 7.76 10.29 -7.82
C TRP A 78 7.74 11.41 -6.77
N ARG A 79 8.79 12.23 -6.78
CA ARG A 79 8.88 13.54 -6.10
C ARG A 79 8.72 14.65 -7.10
N LEU A 80 8.28 15.83 -6.65
CA LEU A 80 8.44 17.06 -7.42
C LEU A 80 9.92 17.47 -7.43
N ASN A 81 10.43 18.02 -8.54
CA ASN A 81 11.80 18.50 -8.62
C ASN A 81 12.07 19.57 -7.55
N GLY A 82 13.03 19.32 -6.65
CA GLY A 82 13.34 20.16 -5.50
C GLY A 82 12.85 19.62 -4.15
N ASP A 83 11.94 18.63 -4.13
CA ASP A 83 11.62 17.87 -2.91
C ASP A 83 12.74 16.83 -2.62
N PRO A 84 12.92 16.39 -1.36
CA PRO A 84 13.92 15.37 -1.00
C PRO A 84 13.73 14.06 -1.76
N THR A 85 14.82 13.47 -2.26
CA THR A 85 14.81 12.29 -3.13
C THR A 85 15.01 10.97 -2.39
N ASP A 86 14.66 10.92 -1.10
CA ASP A 86 14.72 9.71 -0.29
C ASP A 86 13.92 8.57 -0.93
N GLN A 87 14.49 7.36 -0.93
CA GLN A 87 13.94 6.21 -1.66
C GLN A 87 12.57 5.80 -1.10
N VAL A 88 11.63 5.54 -2.01
CA VAL A 88 10.33 4.93 -1.71
C VAL A 88 10.38 3.45 -2.12
N SER A 89 9.97 2.56 -1.23
CA SER A 89 9.97 1.11 -1.45
C SER A 89 8.69 0.48 -0.90
N MET A 90 8.41 -0.76 -1.30
CA MET A 90 7.47 -1.60 -0.54
C MET A 90 7.99 -1.75 0.90
N ALA A 91 7.08 -1.84 1.87
CA ALA A 91 7.47 -2.28 3.20
C ALA A 91 7.69 -3.80 3.20
N ASN A 92 8.72 -4.25 3.91
CA ASN A 92 8.95 -5.69 4.08
C ASN A 92 7.92 -6.25 5.08
N ASN A 93 7.09 -7.19 4.64
CA ASN A 93 6.32 -8.03 5.53
C ASN A 93 7.26 -9.04 6.21
N THR A 94 7.80 -8.66 7.37
CA THR A 94 8.41 -9.58 8.36
C THR A 94 7.37 -10.08 9.34
#